data_AF-A0A524J9L5-F1
#
_entry.id   AF-A0A524J9L5-F1
#
_cell.length_a   1.000
_cell.length_b   1.000
_cell.length_c   1.000
_cell.angle_alpha   90.00
_cell.angle_beta   90.00
_cell.angle_gamma   90.00
#
_symmetry.space_group_name_H-M   'P 1'
#
loop_
_entity.id
_entity.type
_entity.pdbx_description
1 polymer ?
#
loop_
_entity_poly.entity_id
_entity_poly.type
_entity_poly.pdbx_seq_one_letter_code
_entity_poly.pdbx_strand_id
1 'polypeptide(L)' 'MNFLLLGDLLPDSSSYYAVMMGVGFFLGVYAHAAKMPRLVAFSIMLVFLTTLLTLIAARTFEGDPGAPLP' A
#
# COMPACT_ATOMS: atom_id res chain seq x y z
N MET A 1 -17.06 -7.98 -10.94
CA MET A 1 -16.22 -6.78 -10.76
C MET A 1 -14.79 -7.21 -11.02
N ASN A 2 -14.19 -6.69 -12.10
CA ASN A 2 -12.92 -7.17 -12.66
C ASN A 2 -11.73 -6.81 -11.76
N PHE A 3 -11.19 -7.80 -11.05
CA PHE A 3 -9.92 -7.67 -10.32
C PHE A 3 -8.75 -7.26 -11.23
N LEU A 4 -8.81 -7.63 -12.51
CA LEU A 4 -7.82 -7.27 -13.54
C LEU A 4 -7.69 -5.75 -13.74
N LEU A 5 -8.81 -5.02 -13.69
CA LEU A 5 -8.80 -3.56 -13.89
C LEU A 5 -8.19 -2.82 -12.69
N LEU A 6 -8.32 -3.40 -11.49
CA LEU A 6 -7.65 -2.87 -10.30
C LEU A 6 -6.14 -3.10 -10.36
N GLY A 7 -5.70 -4.27 -10.83
CA GLY A 7 -4.28 -4.58 -11.04
C GLY A 7 -3.59 -3.60 -11.99
N ASP A 8 -4.19 -3.31 -13.14
CA ASP A 8 -3.64 -2.36 -14.14
C ASP A 8 -3.57 -0.90 -13.65
N LEU A 9 -4.40 -0.52 -12.67
CA LEU A 9 -4.38 0.80 -12.05
C LEU A 9 -3.40 0.90 -10.88
N LEU A 10 -2.95 -0.23 -10.35
CA LEU A 10 -2.05 -0.27 -9.21
C LEU A 10 -0.60 -0.04 -9.70
N PRO A 11 0.16 0.92 -9.12
CA PRO A 11 1.51 1.20 -9.57
C PRO A 11 2.42 -0.03 -9.47
N ASP A 12 3.11 -0.36 -10.56
CA ASP A 12 3.97 -1.57 -10.58
C ASP A 12 5.15 -1.51 -9.60
N SER A 13 5.50 -0.30 -9.15
CA SER A 13 6.63 -0.10 -8.24
C SER A 13 6.22 -0.25 -6.78
N SER A 14 6.81 -1.26 -6.12
CA SER A 14 6.73 -1.51 -4.67
C SER A 14 7.05 -0.27 -3.81
N SER A 15 7.80 0.69 -4.35
CA SER A 15 8.16 1.95 -3.70
C SER A 15 6.96 2.82 -3.33
N TYR A 16 5.89 2.85 -4.14
CA TYR A 16 4.71 3.67 -3.86
C TYR A 16 3.97 3.20 -2.61
N TYR A 17 3.85 1.87 -2.43
CA TYR A 17 3.22 1.29 -1.25
C TYR A 17 4.06 1.50 0.00
N ALA A 18 5.39 1.38 -0.11
CA ALA A 18 6.31 1.67 1.00
C ALA A 18 6.20 3.14 1.46
N VAL A 19 6.08 4.09 0.51
CA VAL A 19 5.87 5.51 0.81
C VAL A 19 4.53 5.73 1.50
N MET A 20 3.43 5.17 0.97
CA MET A 20 2.10 5.28 1.60
C MET A 20 2.08 4.71 3.02
N MET A 21 2.73 3.57 3.23
CA MET A 21 2.84 2.93 4.55
C MET A 21 3.65 3.80 5.51
N GLY A 22 4.78 4.34 5.04
CA GLY A 22 5.61 5.27 5.81
C GLY A 22 4.84 6.54 6.21
N VAL A 23 4.13 7.15 5.27
CA VAL A 23 3.28 8.33 5.52
C VAL A 23 2.23 8.01 6.59
N GLY A 24 1.49 6.90 6.44
CA GLY A 24 0.50 6.48 7.44
C GLY A 24 1.09 6.28 8.83
N PHE A 25 2.28 5.69 8.92
CA PHE A 25 2.97 5.48 10.18
C PHE A 25 3.39 6.79 10.85
N PHE A 26 4.07 7.69 10.13
CA PHE A 26 4.49 8.99 10.67
C PHE A 26 3.30 9.86 11.10
N LEU A 27 2.22 9.83 10.32
CA LEU A 27 0.99 10.56 10.63
C LEU A 27 0.33 9.99 11.89
N GLY A 28 0.37 8.67 12.08
CA GLY A 28 -0.09 8.01 13.29
C GLY A 28 0.73 8.36 14.52
N VAL A 29 2.07 8.37 14.41
CA VAL A 29 2.98 8.78 15.49
C VAL A 29 2.71 10.23 15.90
N TYR A 30 2.61 11.13 14.92
CA TYR A 30 2.28 12.53 15.17
C TYR A 30 0.90 12.69 15.83
N ALA A 31 -0.12 12.03 15.29
CA ALA A 31 -1.49 12.07 15.82
C ALA A 31 -1.58 11.56 17.26
N HIS A 32 -0.79 10.52 17.58
CA HIS A 32 -0.71 9.97 18.93
C HIS A 32 -0.05 10.97 19.88
N ALA A 33 1.09 11.57 19.48
CA ALA A 33 1.77 12.60 20.26
C ALA A 33 0.88 13.84 20.50
N ALA A 34 0.09 14.25 19.49
CA ALA A 34 -0.84 15.37 19.57
C ALA A 34 -2.16 15.04 20.30
N LYS A 35 -2.34 13.81 20.79
CA LYS A 35 -3.57 13.32 21.46
C LYS A 35 -4.83 13.52 20.60
N MET A 36 -4.71 13.31 19.29
CA MET A 36 -5.81 13.46 18.32
C MET A 36 -6.38 12.08 17.94
N PRO A 37 -7.34 11.51 18.70
CA PRO A 37 -7.77 10.12 18.52
C PRO A 37 -8.38 9.84 17.14
N ARG A 38 -9.06 10.82 16.53
CA ARG A 38 -9.60 10.69 15.18
C ARG A 38 -8.52 10.54 14.12
N LEU A 39 -7.42 11.30 14.26
CA LEU A 39 -6.31 11.27 13.32
C LEU A 39 -5.47 9.99 13.49
N VAL A 40 -5.37 9.46 14.72
CA VAL A 40 -4.78 8.14 14.99
C VAL A 40 -5.58 7.04 14.28
N ALA A 41 -6.90 7.03 14.44
CA ALA A 41 -7.76 6.05 13.80
C ALA A 41 -7.65 6.09 12.26
N PHE A 42 -7.64 7.30 11.68
CA PHE A 42 -7.41 7.47 10.24
C PHE A 42 -6.06 6.91 9.79
N SER A 43 -5.00 7.18 10.56
CA SER A 43 -3.64 6.70 10.25
C SER A 43 -3.54 5.18 10.31
N ILE A 44 -4.15 4.55 11.32
CA ILE A 44 -4.22 3.08 11.44
C ILE A 44 -4.96 2.50 10.23
N MET A 45 -6.10 3.08 9.86
CA MET A 45 -6.87 2.65 8.70
C MET A 45 -6.06 2.75 7.41
N LEU A 46 -5.29 3.84 7.25
CA LEU A 46 -4.43 4.05 6.08
C LEU A 46 -3.33 2.99 6.01
N VAL A 47 -2.63 2.70 7.12
CA VAL A 47 -1.61 1.63 7.18
C VAL A 47 -2.22 0.26 6.84
N PHE A 48 -3.39 -0.06 7.39
CA PHE A 48 -4.09 -1.31 7.08
C PHE A 48 -4.44 -1.40 5.59
N LEU A 49 -4.99 -0.33 5.02
CA LEU A 49 -5.37 -0.28 3.61
C LEU A 49 -4.15 -0.45 2.69
N THR A 50 -3.05 0.24 2.98
CA THR A 50 -1.80 0.10 2.21
C THR A 50 -1.24 -1.32 2.31
N THR A 51 -1.30 -1.93 3.49
CA THR A 51 -0.86 -3.33 3.68
C THR A 51 -1.68 -4.29 2.82
N LEU A 52 -3.01 -4.13 2.79
CA LEU A 52 -3.89 -4.93 1.94
C LEU A 52 -3.60 -4.72 0.45
N LEU A 53 -3.43 -3.48 0.00
CA LEU A 53 -3.08 -3.17 -1.38
C LEU A 53 -1.73 -3.78 -1.77
N THR A 54 -0.75 -3.77 -0.85
CA THR A 54 0.57 -4.39 -1.09
C THR A 54 0.44 -5.90 -1.26
N LEU A 55 -0.39 -6.57 -0.45
CA LEU A 55 -0.63 -8.01 -0.59
C LEU A 55 -1.34 -8.35 -1.91
N ILE A 56 -2.29 -7.52 -2.34
CA ILE A 56 -2.97 -7.66 -3.63
C ILE A 56 -1.96 -7.49 -4.77
N ALA A 57 -1.15 -6.42 -4.71
CA ALA A 57 -0.12 -6.15 -5.71
C ALA A 57 0.90 -7.31 -5.77
N ALA A 58 1.37 -7.80 -4.62
CA ALA A 58 2.30 -8.93 -4.57
C ALA A 58 1.75 -10.20 -5.24
N ARG A 59 0.43 -10.42 -5.20
CA ARG A 59 -0.24 -11.53 -5.89
C ARG A 59 -0.37 -11.32 -7.40
N THR A 60 -0.42 -10.08 -7.88
CA THR A 60 -0.51 -9.79 -9.32
C THR A 60 0.85 -9.84 -10.01
N PHE A 61 1.97 -9.66 -9.29
CA PHE A 61 3.33 -9.78 -9.85
C PHE A 61 3.87 -11.21 -10.01
N GLU A 62 3.14 -12.25 -9.61
CA GLU A 62 3.59 -13.66 -9.77
C GLU A 62 3.59 -14.15 -11.24
N GLY A 63 3.70 -13.28 -12.25
CA GLY A 63 3.66 -13.66 -13.66
C GLY A 63 4.30 -12.70 -14.67
N ASP A 64 5.64 -12.68 -14.75
CA ASP A 64 6.32 -12.77 -16.05
C ASP A 64 7.56 -13.68 -15.96
N PRO A 65 7.40 -15.00 -16.15
CA PRO A 65 8.52 -15.91 -16.39
C PRO A 65 9.12 -15.78 -17.80
N GLY A 66 8.74 -14.76 -18.59
CA GLY A 66 9.03 -14.62 -20.01
C GLY A 66 10.02 -13.53 -20.41
N ALA A 67 10.76 -12.92 -19.47
CA ALA A 67 11.89 -12.06 -19.84
C ALA A 67 12.92 -12.91 -20.64
N PRO A 68 13.19 -12.61 -21.92
CA PRO A 68 14.19 -13.35 -22.68
C PRO A 68 15.55 -13.08 -22.02
N LEU A 69 16.19 -14.13 -21.50
CA LEU A 69 17.59 -14.05 -21.11
C LEU A 69 18.42 -13.70 -22.37
N PRO A 70 19.40 -12.78 -22.29
CA PRO A 70 20.27 -12.44 -23.40
C PRO A 70 21.12 -13.63 -23.88
#